data_AF-A0AA97H4V0-F1
#
_entry.id   AF-A0AA97H4V0-F1
#
_cell.length_a   1.000
_cell.length_b   1.000
_cell.length_c   1.000
_cell.angle_alpha   90.00
_cell.angle_beta   90.00
_cell.angle_gamma   90.00
#
_symmetry.space_group_name_H-M   'P 1'
#
loop_
_entity.id
_entity.type
_entity.pdbx_description
1 polymer ?
#
loop_
_entity_poly.entity_id
_entity_poly.type
_entity_poly.pdbx_seq_one_letter_code
_entity_poly.pdbx_strand_id
1 'polypeptide(L)'
;MTNTGIFTQSAASVLQDVEEFYFGGALPWYNGSMLTEDGLHVSITLDDPESDDESKTKDYELSAAQIKEAFRKAKQKGYHLCSSAAIESEQLGFGCVQDLDIILQTACYGELAFG
;
A
#
# COMPACT_ATOMS: atom_id res chain seq x y z
N MET A 1 -22.84 -14.02 5.08
CA MET A 1 -21.95 -12.85 5.04
C MET A 1 -21.25 -12.90 3.70
N THR A 2 -21.44 -11.89 2.85
CA THR A 2 -20.59 -11.70 1.67
C THR A 2 -19.19 -11.42 2.18
N ASN A 3 -18.25 -12.31 1.89
CA ASN A 3 -16.84 -12.11 2.25
C ASN A 3 -16.31 -11.01 1.33
N THR A 4 -16.06 -9.81 1.87
CA THR A 4 -15.62 -8.63 1.10
C THR A 4 -14.13 -8.34 1.25
N GLY A 5 -13.42 -9.07 2.11
CA GLY A 5 -12.02 -8.86 2.44
C GLY A 5 -11.06 -8.72 1.26
N ILE A 6 -9.85 -8.23 1.55
CA ILE A 6 -8.83 -7.83 0.54
C ILE A 6 -8.63 -8.82 -0.62
N PHE A 7 -8.72 -10.14 -0.38
CA PHE A 7 -8.52 -11.13 -1.43
C PHE A 7 -9.73 -11.31 -2.36
N THR A 8 -10.94 -11.00 -1.88
CA THR A 8 -12.19 -10.99 -2.64
C THR A 8 -12.56 -9.60 -3.17
N GLN A 9 -11.94 -8.54 -2.66
CA GLN A 9 -12.08 -7.16 -3.12
C GLN A 9 -11.74 -7.04 -4.62
N SER A 10 -12.50 -6.22 -5.38
CA SER A 10 -12.23 -6.01 -6.80
C SER A 10 -10.91 -5.25 -7.01
N ALA A 11 -10.28 -5.42 -8.19
CA ALA A 11 -9.04 -4.72 -8.50
C ALA A 11 -9.20 -3.19 -8.43
N ALA A 12 -10.27 -2.66 -9.05
CA ALA A 12 -10.57 -1.23 -9.04
C ALA A 12 -10.75 -0.69 -7.61
N SER A 13 -11.43 -1.42 -6.72
CA SER A 13 -11.65 -0.98 -5.34
C SER A 13 -10.35 -1.00 -4.52
N VAL A 14 -9.44 -1.96 -4.74
CA VAL A 14 -8.12 -1.94 -4.09
C VAL A 14 -7.32 -0.70 -4.49
N LEU A 15 -7.30 -0.37 -5.78
CA LEU A 15 -6.57 0.78 -6.29
C LEU A 15 -7.17 2.09 -5.78
N GLN A 16 -8.49 2.18 -5.74
CA GLN A 16 -9.21 3.33 -5.18
C GLN A 16 -8.96 3.49 -3.68
N ASP A 17 -8.99 2.39 -2.91
CA ASP A 17 -8.68 2.43 -1.47
C ASP A 17 -7.27 2.98 -1.20
N VAL A 18 -6.29 2.70 -2.07
CA VAL A 18 -4.93 3.27 -1.95
C VAL A 18 -4.89 4.74 -2.36
N GLU A 19 -5.53 5.09 -3.48
CA GLU A 19 -5.52 6.46 -4.00
C GLU A 19 -6.22 7.45 -3.07
N GLU A 20 -7.35 7.04 -2.50
CA GLU A 20 -8.13 7.86 -1.56
C GLU A 20 -7.58 7.82 -0.12
N PHE A 21 -6.56 7.01 0.15
CA PHE A 21 -6.08 6.83 1.52
C PHE A 21 -5.41 8.10 2.05
N TYR A 22 -5.99 8.69 3.09
CA TYR A 22 -5.45 9.88 3.71
C TYR A 22 -4.35 9.53 4.73
N PHE A 23 -3.10 9.76 4.34
CA PHE A 23 -1.94 9.55 5.23
C PHE A 23 -1.71 10.69 6.23
N GLY A 24 -2.39 11.83 6.11
CA GLY A 24 -2.31 12.93 7.09
C GLY A 24 -0.93 13.54 7.32
N GLY A 25 0.02 13.33 6.39
CA GLY A 25 1.42 13.69 6.59
C GLY A 25 2.14 12.85 7.64
N ALA A 26 1.56 11.72 8.07
CA ALA A 26 2.14 10.83 9.06
C ALA A 26 3.38 10.07 8.52
N LEU A 27 3.49 9.94 7.19
CA LEU A 27 4.58 9.24 6.51
C LEU A 27 5.44 10.26 5.76
N PRO A 28 6.63 10.64 6.28
CA PRO A 28 7.46 11.68 5.68
C PRO A 28 8.02 11.28 4.31
N TRP A 29 8.18 9.97 4.07
CA TRP A 29 8.69 9.39 2.83
C TRP A 29 7.60 9.15 1.76
N TYR A 30 6.33 9.44 2.09
CA TYR A 30 5.21 9.29 1.17
C TYR A 30 4.89 10.64 0.51
N ASN A 31 5.02 10.71 -0.81
CA ASN A 31 4.85 11.96 -1.56
C ASN A 31 3.53 12.00 -2.34
N GLY A 32 2.86 10.87 -2.56
CA GLY A 32 1.53 10.84 -3.14
C GLY A 32 1.20 9.55 -3.86
N SER A 33 -0.08 9.45 -4.25
CA SER A 33 -0.62 8.39 -5.09
C SER A 33 -1.51 8.98 -6.17
N MET A 34 -1.56 8.33 -7.32
CA MET A 34 -2.48 8.68 -8.39
C MET A 34 -2.87 7.44 -9.18
N LEU A 35 -4.17 7.25 -9.43
CA LEU A 35 -4.63 6.20 -10.33
C LEU A 35 -4.13 6.50 -11.75
N THR A 36 -3.60 5.49 -12.45
CA THR A 36 -3.15 5.64 -13.84
C THR A 36 -4.33 5.84 -14.79
N GLU A 37 -4.10 6.46 -15.96
CA GLU A 37 -5.16 6.74 -16.94
C GLU A 37 -5.90 5.47 -17.42
N ASP A 38 -5.21 4.33 -17.44
CA ASP A 38 -5.79 3.04 -17.81
C ASP A 38 -6.69 2.43 -16.71
N GLY A 39 -6.65 2.96 -15.49
CA GLY A 39 -7.38 2.47 -14.32
C GLY A 39 -6.93 1.08 -13.84
N LEU A 40 -5.77 0.58 -14.28
CA LEU A 40 -5.27 -0.76 -13.96
C LEU A 40 -4.17 -0.73 -12.89
N HIS A 41 -3.58 0.43 -12.63
CA HIS A 41 -2.51 0.63 -11.68
C HIS A 41 -2.75 1.87 -10.82
N VAL A 42 -2.02 1.94 -9.71
CA VAL A 42 -1.83 3.17 -8.93
C VAL A 42 -0.34 3.49 -8.98
N SER A 43 -0.01 4.72 -9.38
CA SER A 43 1.34 5.27 -9.26
C SER A 43 1.52 5.79 -7.84
N ILE A 44 2.58 5.37 -7.17
CA ILE A 44 2.96 5.79 -5.83
C ILE A 44 4.32 6.46 -5.89
N THR A 45 4.40 7.71 -5.45
CA THR A 45 5.66 8.45 -5.33
C THR A 45 6.14 8.37 -3.90
N LEU A 46 7.30 7.73 -3.69
CA LEU A 46 7.94 7.60 -2.38
C LEU A 46 9.38 8.14 -2.43
N ASP A 47 10.02 8.36 -1.29
CA ASP A 47 11.45 8.65 -1.24
C ASP A 47 12.27 7.50 -1.85
N ASP A 48 13.42 7.81 -2.44
CA ASP A 48 14.33 6.81 -3.00
C ASP A 48 15.32 6.32 -1.94
N PRO A 49 15.16 5.10 -1.37
CA PRO A 49 16.05 4.60 -0.33
C PRO A 49 17.46 4.29 -0.83
N GLU A 50 17.69 4.26 -2.14
CA GLU A 50 19.00 4.02 -2.75
C GLU A 50 19.76 5.33 -3.04
N SER A 51 19.13 6.49 -2.79
CA SER A 51 19.72 7.82 -3.01
C SER A 51 20.33 8.39 -1.73
N ASP A 52 21.53 8.94 -1.84
CA ASP A 52 22.17 9.72 -0.76
C ASP A 52 21.54 11.12 -0.58
N ASP A 53 20.66 11.53 -1.50
CA ASP A 53 19.92 12.79 -1.47
C ASP A 53 18.46 12.53 -1.06
N GLU A 54 18.11 12.95 0.16
CA GLU A 54 16.78 12.82 0.79
C GLU A 54 15.67 13.58 0.05
N SER A 55 16.01 14.44 -0.92
CA SER A 55 15.02 15.10 -1.78
C SER A 55 14.62 14.27 -3.01
N LYS A 56 15.27 13.12 -3.24
CA LYS A 56 14.98 12.24 -4.36
C LYS A 56 13.81 11.34 -4.05
N THR A 57 12.86 11.35 -4.98
CA THR A 57 11.73 10.45 -4.99
C THR A 57 11.83 9.46 -6.14
N LYS A 58 11.07 8.38 -6.02
CA LYS A 58 10.94 7.32 -7.00
C LYS A 58 9.47 6.95 -7.14
N ASP A 59 9.03 6.80 -8.38
CA ASP A 59 7.67 6.41 -8.72
C ASP A 59 7.57 4.90 -8.90
N TYR A 60 6.50 4.32 -8.36
CA TYR A 60 6.19 2.90 -8.43
C TYR A 60 4.79 2.71 -8.98
N GLU A 61 4.65 1.97 -10.08
CA GLU A 61 3.35 1.56 -10.59
C GLU A 61 2.97 0.19 -10.00
N LEU A 62 1.87 0.18 -9.24
CA LEU A 62 1.38 -1.01 -8.56
C LEU A 62 0.02 -1.43 -9.10
N SER A 63 -0.08 -2.70 -9.49
CA SER A 63 -1.37 -3.35 -9.73
C SER A 63 -2.02 -3.78 -8.41
N ALA A 64 -3.34 -3.96 -8.44
CA ALA A 64 -4.08 -4.51 -7.29
C ALA A 64 -3.55 -5.88 -6.84
N ALA A 65 -3.05 -6.69 -7.78
CA ALA A 65 -2.46 -7.98 -7.46
C ALA A 65 -1.15 -7.86 -6.66
N GLN A 66 -0.30 -6.87 -7.00
CA GLN A 66 0.92 -6.59 -6.25
C GLN A 66 0.61 -6.11 -4.84
N ILE A 67 -0.41 -5.26 -4.65
CA ILE A 67 -0.84 -4.78 -3.33
C ILE A 67 -1.34 -5.94 -2.45
N LYS A 68 -2.20 -6.81 -3.01
CA LYS A 68 -2.68 -8.02 -2.30
C LYS A 68 -1.55 -8.96 -1.91
N GLU A 69 -0.58 -9.14 -2.81
CA GLU A 69 0.58 -9.97 -2.54
C GLU A 69 1.52 -9.33 -1.50
N ALA A 70 1.67 -8.01 -1.50
CA ALA A 70 2.43 -7.29 -0.50
C ALA A 70 1.82 -7.45 0.90
N PHE A 71 0.50 -7.35 1.04
CA PHE A 71 -0.18 -7.68 2.29
C PHE A 71 0.12 -9.11 2.76
N ARG A 72 0.02 -10.09 1.86
CA ARG A 72 0.36 -11.49 2.17
C ARG A 72 1.81 -11.64 2.62
N LYS A 73 2.75 -11.01 1.90
CA LYS A 73 4.19 -11.04 2.20
C LYS A 73 4.51 -10.36 3.52
N ALA A 74 3.91 -9.20 3.83
CA ALA A 74 4.09 -8.52 5.10
C ALA A 74 3.72 -9.42 6.28
N LYS A 75 2.59 -10.13 6.18
CA LYS A 75 2.20 -11.14 7.18
C LYS A 75 3.21 -12.29 7.27
N GLN A 76 3.67 -12.82 6.14
CA GLN A 76 4.65 -13.92 6.11
C GLN A 76 6.00 -13.53 6.71
N LYS A 77 6.44 -12.28 6.50
CA LYS A 77 7.64 -11.71 7.11
C LYS A 77 7.48 -11.42 8.61
N GLY A 78 6.27 -11.48 9.14
CA GLY A 78 5.97 -11.24 10.55
C GLY A 78 5.85 -9.76 10.91
N TYR A 79 5.63 -8.88 9.93
CA TYR A 79 5.37 -7.46 10.20
C TYR A 79 4.06 -7.29 10.97
N HIS A 80 4.06 -6.34 11.91
CA HIS A 80 2.89 -6.08 12.74
C HIS A 80 1.87 -5.24 11.97
N LEU A 81 0.78 -5.88 11.54
CA LEU A 81 -0.35 -5.23 10.91
C LEU A 81 -1.49 -5.08 11.94
N CYS A 82 -1.68 -3.84 12.41
CA CYS A 82 -2.56 -3.47 13.52
C CYS A 82 -4.03 -3.83 13.25
N SER A 83 -4.48 -3.68 12.00
CA SER A 83 -5.85 -3.97 11.57
C SER A 83 -5.94 -5.11 10.56
N SER A 84 -5.00 -6.07 10.59
CA SER A 84 -4.96 -7.17 9.61
C SER A 84 -6.26 -7.96 9.53
N ALA A 85 -6.91 -8.18 10.69
CA ALA A 85 -8.19 -8.90 10.74
C ALA A 85 -9.31 -8.15 10.03
N ALA A 86 -9.35 -6.81 10.17
CA ALA A 86 -10.34 -5.97 9.50
C ALA A 86 -10.09 -5.91 7.99
N ILE A 87 -8.82 -5.84 7.56
CA ILE A 87 -8.46 -5.91 6.14
C ILE A 87 -8.88 -7.26 5.51
N GLU A 88 -8.73 -8.35 6.26
CA GLU A 88 -9.10 -9.70 5.80
C GLU A 88 -10.60 -9.96 5.78
N SER A 89 -11.38 -9.31 6.64
CA SER A 89 -12.84 -9.48 6.69
C SER A 89 -13.60 -8.46 5.84
N GLU A 90 -13.13 -7.21 5.79
CA GLU A 90 -13.85 -6.08 5.21
C GLU A 90 -13.25 -5.64 3.87
N GLN A 91 -12.08 -4.96 3.86
CA GLN A 91 -11.32 -4.54 2.67
C GLN A 91 -10.08 -3.72 3.07
N LEU A 92 -9.20 -3.39 2.12
CA LEU A 92 -7.96 -2.63 2.37
C LEU A 92 -8.20 -1.30 3.10
N GLY A 93 -9.26 -0.56 2.75
CA GLY A 93 -9.59 0.73 3.36
C GLY A 93 -9.94 0.69 4.85
N PHE A 94 -10.08 -0.49 5.46
CA PHE A 94 -10.23 -0.64 6.91
C PHE A 94 -8.88 -0.80 7.65
N GLY A 95 -7.77 -0.75 6.91
CA GLY A 95 -6.42 -0.70 7.47
C GLY A 95 -6.13 0.62 8.19
N CYS A 96 -5.25 0.56 9.19
CA CYS A 96 -4.69 1.79 9.77
C CYS A 96 -3.59 2.36 8.87
N VAL A 97 -3.22 3.63 9.09
CA VAL A 97 -2.10 4.27 8.35
C VAL A 97 -0.84 3.41 8.35
N GLN A 98 -0.53 2.80 9.49
CA GLN A 98 0.62 1.90 9.64
C GLN A 98 0.49 0.59 8.84
N ASP A 99 -0.73 0.07 8.66
CA ASP A 99 -0.94 -1.10 7.81
C ASP A 99 -0.66 -0.75 6.35
N LEU A 100 -1.21 0.37 5.87
CA LEU A 100 -1.00 0.83 4.51
C LEU A 100 0.46 1.16 4.23
N ASP A 101 1.13 1.82 5.18
CA ASP A 101 2.57 2.02 5.16
C ASP A 101 3.31 0.71 4.88
N ILE A 102 3.14 -0.29 5.76
CA ILE A 102 3.84 -1.57 5.66
C ILE A 102 3.55 -2.26 4.33
N ILE A 103 2.30 -2.22 3.88
CA ILE A 103 1.88 -2.83 2.60
C ILE A 103 2.54 -2.11 1.42
N LEU A 104 2.54 -0.78 1.39
CA LEU A 104 3.11 0.00 0.29
C LEU A 104 4.62 -0.12 0.22
N GLN A 105 5.33 -0.02 1.36
CA GLN A 105 6.78 -0.26 1.38
C GLN A 105 7.11 -1.69 0.92
N THR A 106 6.34 -2.69 1.37
CA THR A 106 6.52 -4.07 0.93
C THR A 106 6.22 -4.25 -0.57
N ALA A 107 5.30 -3.47 -1.14
CA ALA A 107 4.97 -3.51 -2.55
C ALA A 107 6.03 -2.82 -3.43
N CYS A 108 6.53 -1.66 -3.00
CA CYS A 108 7.47 -0.83 -3.75
C CYS A 108 8.93 -1.31 -3.60
N TYR A 109 9.37 -1.55 -2.36
CA TYR A 109 10.74 -1.90 -2.03
C TYR A 109 10.96 -3.41 -1.79
N GLY A 110 9.90 -4.17 -1.55
CA GLY A 110 9.98 -5.59 -1.18
C GLY A 110 10.24 -5.85 0.32
N GLU A 111 10.49 -4.80 1.09
CA GLU A 111 10.70 -4.80 2.53
C GLU A 111 10.40 -3.43 3.16
N LEU A 112 10.57 -3.29 4.48
CA LEU A 112 10.45 -2.01 5.16
C LEU A 112 11.78 -1.28 5.04
N ALA A 113 11.80 -0.20 4.27
CA ALA A 113 12.97 0.67 4.12
C ALA A 113 12.99 1.77 5.19
N PHE A 114 11.80 2.20 5.64
CA PHE A 114 11.59 3.25 6.65
C PHE A 114 10.73 2.70 7.79
N GLY A 115 11.03 3.09 9.05
CA GLY A 115 10.33 2.57 10.24
C GLY A 115 10.41 3.49 11.45
#